data_AF-A0A0J9SVK8-F1
#
_entry.id   AF-A0A0J9SVK8-F1
#
_cell.length_a   1.000
_cell.length_b   1.000
_cell.length_c   1.000
_cell.angle_alpha   90.00
_cell.angle_beta   90.00
_cell.angle_gamma   90.00
#
_symmetry.space_group_name_H-M   'P 1'
#
loop_
_entity.id
_entity.type
_entity.pdbx_description
1 polymer ?
#
loop_
_entity_poly.entity_id
_entity_poly.type
_entity_poly.pdbx_seq_one_letter_code
_entity_poly.pdbx_strand_id
1 'polypeptide(L)'
;AYTLLNANQYDKSICGKYCGKVTSSPSNHLTKLLCAKLATNLTNLSDVLKSVASPDDRCSYLTYWTYDKIASILKNRWTSAHYNNAIQEINQVIYRVNHELEKHGKNCSYNLYSNVDHWKDEKALHDYFNIHGDIINCVSTNQGGCSKYCDYINYINELYKEYVTHCCSCYSYPKVLCLDNCPKFFKCNKAYYPYDLMLKLNCRNYNPSERIDHIFKAITFDTDVLRRSQTATGFTCNGLICNPIDATILVAVTLLGIFFTLFVFYKVTNSIFMCN
;
A
#
# COMPACT_ATOMS: atom_id res chain seq x y z
N ALA A 1 -9.74 -2.67 -17.24
CA ALA A 1 -10.62 -1.98 -16.26
C ALA A 1 -11.06 -0.58 -16.72
N TYR A 2 -10.14 0.35 -17.04
CA TYR A 2 -10.51 1.74 -17.37
C TYR A 2 -11.53 1.91 -18.50
N THR A 3 -11.46 1.09 -19.54
CA THR A 3 -12.47 1.09 -20.63
C THR A 3 -13.87 0.79 -20.11
N LEU A 4 -14.01 -0.13 -19.16
CA LEU A 4 -15.30 -0.47 -18.54
C LEU A 4 -15.84 0.70 -17.70
N LEU A 5 -14.97 1.33 -16.90
CA LEU A 5 -15.33 2.53 -16.12
C LEU A 5 -15.74 3.71 -17.02
N ASN A 6 -15.12 3.85 -18.20
CA ASN A 6 -15.48 4.87 -19.18
C ASN A 6 -16.81 4.57 -19.87
N ALA A 7 -17.04 3.31 -20.26
CA ALA A 7 -18.21 2.86 -21.00
C ALA A 7 -19.47 2.77 -20.13
N ASN A 8 -19.31 2.60 -18.81
CA ASN A 8 -20.45 2.52 -17.90
C ASN A 8 -21.30 3.80 -17.96
N GLN A 9 -22.61 3.60 -18.14
CA GLN A 9 -23.58 4.68 -18.16
C GLN A 9 -23.90 5.09 -16.73
N TYR A 10 -24.06 6.39 -16.49
CA TYR A 10 -24.43 6.85 -15.16
C TYR A 10 -25.92 6.58 -14.90
N ASP A 11 -26.24 6.25 -13.66
CA ASP A 11 -27.59 6.03 -13.19
C ASP A 11 -28.19 7.37 -12.70
N LYS A 12 -29.38 7.73 -13.20
CA LYS A 12 -30.04 9.00 -12.86
C LYS A 12 -30.46 9.08 -11.39
N SER A 13 -30.88 7.96 -10.80
CA SER A 13 -31.29 7.88 -9.40
C SER A 13 -30.08 8.04 -8.46
N ILE A 14 -28.98 7.32 -8.74
CA ILE A 14 -27.71 7.45 -8.01
C ILE A 14 -27.18 8.88 -8.13
N CYS A 15 -27.21 9.45 -9.33
CA CYS A 15 -26.82 10.84 -9.55
C CYS A 15 -27.69 11.81 -8.73
N GLY A 16 -29.02 11.67 -8.75
CA GLY A 16 -29.91 12.52 -7.96
C GLY A 16 -29.62 12.44 -6.46
N LYS A 17 -29.35 11.24 -5.96
CA LYS A 17 -29.05 10.98 -4.55
C LYS A 17 -27.75 11.64 -4.08
N TYR A 18 -26.65 11.44 -4.81
CA TYR A 18 -25.32 11.84 -4.33
C TYR A 18 -24.81 13.17 -4.92
N CYS A 19 -25.20 13.52 -6.15
CA CYS A 19 -24.68 14.67 -6.87
C CYS A 19 -25.55 15.92 -6.78
N GLY A 20 -26.68 15.91 -6.06
CA GLY A 20 -27.61 17.06 -6.00
C GLY A 20 -26.97 18.41 -5.66
N LYS A 21 -25.94 18.44 -4.80
CA LYS A 21 -25.18 19.67 -4.49
C LYS A 21 -24.31 20.12 -5.68
N VAL A 22 -23.58 19.20 -6.32
CA VAL A 22 -22.76 19.47 -7.51
C VAL A 22 -23.61 19.97 -8.67
N THR A 23 -24.81 19.41 -8.85
CA THR A 23 -25.73 19.80 -9.92
C THR A 23 -26.36 21.16 -9.70
N SER A 24 -26.51 21.59 -8.44
CA SER A 24 -27.09 22.89 -8.05
C SER A 24 -26.07 24.03 -7.96
N SER A 25 -24.77 23.69 -7.90
CA SER A 25 -23.64 24.61 -7.90
C SER A 25 -23.38 25.16 -9.32
N PRO A 26 -22.75 26.35 -9.47
CA PRO A 26 -22.23 26.84 -10.76
C PRO A 26 -21.08 26.00 -11.33
N SER A 27 -20.81 24.83 -10.74
CA SER A 27 -19.97 23.77 -11.31
C SER A 27 -20.27 23.54 -12.79
N ASN A 28 -19.24 23.38 -13.61
CA ASN A 28 -19.39 23.21 -15.05
C ASN A 28 -19.99 21.83 -15.41
N HIS A 29 -20.42 21.69 -16.66
CA HIS A 29 -21.02 20.47 -17.18
C HIS A 29 -20.12 19.23 -17.00
N LEU A 30 -18.79 19.37 -17.16
CA LEU A 30 -17.84 18.27 -16.99
C LEU A 30 -17.79 17.77 -15.55
N THR A 31 -17.82 18.67 -14.56
CA THR A 31 -17.88 18.32 -13.13
C THR A 31 -19.16 17.56 -12.79
N LYS A 32 -20.30 18.01 -13.33
CA LYS A 32 -21.60 17.33 -13.13
C LYS A 32 -21.57 15.92 -13.72
N LEU A 33 -21.03 15.77 -14.94
CA LEU A 33 -20.89 14.48 -15.60
C LEU A 33 -19.92 13.55 -14.85
N LEU A 34 -18.79 14.08 -14.37
CA LEU A 34 -17.84 13.33 -13.55
C LEU A 34 -18.49 12.86 -12.27
N CYS A 35 -19.23 13.71 -11.56
CA CYS A 35 -19.93 13.32 -10.34
C CYS A 35 -20.89 12.15 -10.59
N ALA A 36 -21.73 12.27 -11.63
CA ALA A 36 -22.72 11.25 -11.98
C ALA A 36 -22.04 9.91 -12.27
N LYS A 37 -21.02 9.90 -13.15
CA LYS A 37 -20.28 8.67 -13.49
C LYS A 37 -19.53 8.10 -12.29
N LEU A 38 -18.88 8.93 -11.49
CA LEU A 38 -18.14 8.51 -10.32
C LEU A 38 -19.06 7.83 -9.29
N ALA A 39 -20.19 8.47 -8.95
CA ALA A 39 -21.13 7.91 -7.98
C ALA A 39 -21.68 6.54 -8.43
N THR A 40 -22.01 6.41 -9.71
CA THR A 40 -22.46 5.14 -10.30
C THR A 40 -21.36 4.09 -10.32
N ASN A 41 -20.16 4.44 -10.79
CA ASN A 41 -19.02 3.52 -10.83
C ASN A 41 -18.62 3.04 -9.43
N LEU A 42 -18.64 3.92 -8.43
CA LEU A 42 -18.31 3.57 -7.05
C LEU A 42 -19.38 2.66 -6.43
N THR A 43 -20.66 2.93 -6.66
CA THR A 43 -21.77 2.12 -6.13
C THR A 43 -21.78 0.72 -6.73
N ASN A 44 -21.53 0.60 -8.04
CA ASN A 44 -21.65 -0.65 -8.80
C ASN A 44 -20.28 -1.27 -9.14
N LEU A 45 -19.23 -0.92 -8.39
CA LEU A 45 -17.85 -1.20 -8.78
C LEU A 45 -17.57 -2.70 -8.98
N SER A 46 -18.14 -3.55 -8.11
CA SER A 46 -18.00 -5.01 -8.21
C SER A 46 -18.51 -5.56 -9.53
N ASP A 47 -19.57 -4.95 -10.06
CA ASP A 47 -20.27 -5.44 -11.24
C ASP A 47 -19.62 -4.88 -12.51
N VAL A 48 -19.26 -3.59 -12.47
CA VAL A 48 -18.52 -2.92 -13.56
C VAL A 48 -17.15 -3.56 -13.76
N LEU A 49 -16.45 -3.93 -12.69
CA LEU A 49 -15.12 -4.55 -12.72
C LEU A 49 -15.15 -6.01 -12.26
N LYS A 50 -16.17 -6.77 -12.67
CA LYS A 50 -16.34 -8.19 -12.29
C LYS A 50 -15.14 -9.09 -12.60
N SER A 51 -14.36 -8.76 -13.63
CA SER A 51 -13.17 -9.53 -14.04
C SER A 51 -11.92 -9.25 -13.20
N VAL A 52 -11.91 -8.16 -12.42
CA VAL A 52 -10.84 -7.87 -11.45
C VAL A 52 -11.22 -8.60 -10.17
N ALA A 53 -10.41 -9.57 -9.72
CA ALA A 53 -10.78 -10.44 -8.60
C ALA A 53 -10.74 -9.72 -7.24
N SER A 54 -9.65 -8.98 -6.98
CA SER A 54 -9.42 -8.29 -5.71
C SER A 54 -10.32 -7.05 -5.56
N PRO A 55 -11.08 -6.91 -4.46
CA PRO A 55 -11.79 -5.68 -4.12
C PRO A 55 -10.85 -4.47 -4.04
N ASP A 56 -9.66 -4.63 -3.47
CA ASP A 56 -8.69 -3.55 -3.34
C ASP A 56 -8.17 -3.09 -4.71
N ASP A 57 -7.91 -4.04 -5.62
CA ASP A 57 -7.49 -3.70 -6.98
C ASP A 57 -8.60 -2.93 -7.72
N ARG A 58 -9.87 -3.32 -7.55
CA ARG A 58 -11.01 -2.57 -8.10
C ARG A 58 -11.03 -1.13 -7.56
N CYS A 59 -10.81 -0.95 -6.26
CA CYS A 59 -10.73 0.37 -5.64
C CYS A 59 -9.55 1.20 -6.17
N SER A 60 -8.39 0.60 -6.38
CA SER A 60 -7.24 1.26 -6.99
C SER A 60 -7.52 1.69 -8.44
N TYR A 61 -8.13 0.82 -9.25
CA TYR A 61 -8.57 1.18 -10.61
C TYR A 61 -9.55 2.37 -10.59
N LEU A 62 -10.53 2.37 -9.69
CA LEU A 62 -11.48 3.49 -9.57
C LEU A 62 -10.78 4.78 -9.13
N THR A 63 -9.84 4.69 -8.19
CA THR A 63 -9.06 5.82 -7.68
C THR A 63 -8.28 6.49 -8.82
N TYR A 64 -7.47 5.72 -9.54
CA TYR A 64 -6.65 6.25 -10.63
C TYR A 64 -7.46 6.66 -11.86
N TRP A 65 -8.61 6.03 -12.10
CA TRP A 65 -9.57 6.51 -13.11
C TRP A 65 -10.09 7.90 -12.74
N THR A 66 -10.44 8.11 -11.48
CA THR A 66 -10.98 9.39 -10.99
C THR A 66 -9.92 10.50 -11.09
N TYR A 67 -8.69 10.21 -10.68
CA TYR A 67 -7.56 11.13 -10.80
C TYR A 67 -7.29 11.54 -12.27
N ASP A 68 -7.29 10.58 -13.20
CA ASP A 68 -7.09 10.85 -14.63
C ASP A 68 -8.20 11.74 -15.22
N LYS A 69 -9.46 11.52 -14.81
CA LYS A 69 -10.58 12.39 -15.22
C LYS A 69 -10.44 13.81 -14.68
N ILE A 70 -10.06 13.96 -13.42
CA ILE A 70 -9.84 15.28 -12.81
C ILE A 70 -8.68 15.99 -13.51
N ALA A 71 -7.54 15.33 -13.68
CA ALA A 71 -6.37 15.90 -14.36
C ALA A 71 -6.68 16.35 -15.79
N SER A 72 -7.47 15.56 -16.53
CA SER A 72 -7.93 15.90 -17.88
C SER A 72 -8.84 17.14 -17.89
N ILE A 73 -9.70 17.27 -16.89
CA ILE A 73 -10.57 18.43 -16.73
C ILE A 73 -9.74 19.69 -16.37
N LEU A 74 -8.72 19.55 -15.51
CA LEU A 74 -7.83 20.64 -15.10
C LEU A 74 -7.01 21.25 -16.25
N LYS A 75 -6.52 20.40 -17.16
CA LYS A 75 -5.78 20.85 -18.36
C LYS A 75 -6.60 21.80 -19.24
N ASN A 76 -7.93 21.76 -19.14
CA ASN A 76 -8.86 22.61 -19.89
C ASN A 76 -9.17 23.96 -19.21
N ARG A 77 -8.26 24.48 -18.38
CA ARG A 77 -8.25 25.81 -17.74
C ARG A 77 -9.36 26.05 -16.73
N TRP A 78 -9.08 25.66 -15.48
CA TRP A 78 -9.84 26.11 -14.31
C TRP A 78 -9.05 27.20 -13.57
N THR A 79 -9.74 28.20 -13.02
CA THR A 79 -9.12 29.03 -11.98
C THR A 79 -8.95 28.19 -10.71
N SER A 80 -7.95 28.50 -9.89
CA SER A 80 -7.66 27.77 -8.65
C SER A 80 -8.86 27.72 -7.68
N ALA A 81 -9.69 28.75 -7.63
CA ALA A 81 -10.88 28.81 -6.77
C ALA A 81 -12.01 27.86 -7.22
N HIS A 82 -12.33 27.83 -8.52
CA HIS A 82 -13.36 26.91 -9.03
C HIS A 82 -12.92 25.45 -8.91
N TYR A 83 -11.62 25.18 -9.04
CA TYR A 83 -11.04 23.87 -8.80
C TYR A 83 -11.24 23.37 -7.39
N ASN A 84 -10.85 24.16 -6.39
CA ASN A 84 -10.94 23.76 -5.00
C ASN A 84 -12.38 23.42 -4.59
N ASN A 85 -13.36 24.22 -5.05
CA ASN A 85 -14.76 23.96 -4.78
C ASN A 85 -15.25 22.65 -5.43
N ALA A 86 -14.94 22.42 -6.71
CA ALA A 86 -15.34 21.19 -7.39
C ALA A 86 -14.70 19.94 -6.76
N ILE A 87 -13.42 20.02 -6.38
CA ILE A 87 -12.72 18.94 -5.67
C ILE A 87 -13.36 18.65 -4.32
N GLN A 88 -13.69 19.69 -3.56
CA GLN A 88 -14.39 19.54 -2.28
C GLN A 88 -15.74 18.87 -2.48
N GLU A 89 -16.53 19.29 -3.46
CA GLU A 89 -17.83 18.70 -3.75
C GLU A 89 -17.72 17.22 -4.17
N ILE A 90 -16.73 16.87 -5.01
CA ILE A 90 -16.50 15.49 -5.42
C ILE A 90 -16.01 14.63 -4.24
N ASN A 91 -15.12 15.15 -3.38
CA ASN A 91 -14.72 14.47 -2.14
C ASN A 91 -15.93 14.17 -1.24
N GLN A 92 -16.89 15.10 -1.14
CA GLN A 92 -18.14 14.87 -0.40
C GLN A 92 -19.02 13.79 -1.03
N VAL A 93 -18.97 13.62 -2.35
CA VAL A 93 -19.65 12.51 -3.06
C VAL A 93 -18.98 11.19 -2.73
N ILE A 94 -17.65 11.11 -2.85
CA ILE A 94 -16.85 9.93 -2.50
C ILE A 94 -17.14 9.51 -1.06
N TYR A 95 -17.11 10.46 -0.12
CA TYR A 95 -17.42 10.21 1.29
C TYR A 95 -18.82 9.63 1.50
N ARG A 96 -19.85 10.27 0.95
CA ARG A 96 -21.25 9.85 1.15
C ARG A 96 -21.53 8.46 0.59
N VAL A 97 -21.05 8.17 -0.62
CA VAL A 97 -21.22 6.85 -1.24
C VAL A 97 -20.49 5.79 -0.41
N ASN A 98 -19.24 6.05 -0.02
CA ASN A 98 -18.46 5.11 0.78
C ASN A 98 -19.07 4.82 2.15
N HIS A 99 -19.61 5.83 2.82
CA HIS A 99 -20.28 5.65 4.11
C HIS A 99 -21.46 4.68 4.02
N GLU A 100 -22.21 4.68 2.92
CA GLU A 100 -23.27 3.71 2.71
C GLU A 100 -22.73 2.31 2.36
N LEU A 101 -21.69 2.23 1.52
CA LEU A 101 -21.08 0.98 1.10
C LEU A 101 -20.29 0.27 2.22
N GLU A 102 -19.83 1.02 3.22
CA GLU A 102 -19.08 0.50 4.37
C GLU A 102 -19.86 -0.58 5.12
N LYS A 103 -21.19 -0.42 5.23
CA LYS A 103 -22.10 -1.42 5.83
C LYS A 103 -22.04 -2.78 5.16
N HIS A 104 -21.55 -2.84 3.93
CA HIS A 104 -21.43 -4.04 3.12
C HIS A 104 -19.97 -4.42 2.83
N GLY A 105 -18.99 -3.73 3.42
CA GLY A 105 -17.56 -3.94 3.13
C GLY A 105 -17.18 -3.69 1.67
N LYS A 106 -17.90 -2.80 0.98
CA LYS A 106 -17.71 -2.49 -0.45
C LYS A 106 -17.14 -1.09 -0.70
N ASN A 107 -16.74 -0.39 0.35
CA ASN A 107 -16.24 0.98 0.27
C ASN A 107 -14.81 1.02 -0.30
N CYS A 108 -14.54 2.05 -1.11
CA CYS A 108 -13.22 2.40 -1.62
C CYS A 108 -12.82 3.77 -1.07
N SER A 109 -12.06 3.79 0.04
CA SER A 109 -11.66 5.04 0.69
C SER A 109 -10.47 5.71 -0.01
N TYR A 110 -10.67 6.90 -0.57
CA TYR A 110 -9.63 7.77 -1.11
C TYR A 110 -10.11 9.23 -1.14
N ASN A 111 -9.20 10.18 -1.36
CA ASN A 111 -9.51 11.60 -1.47
C ASN A 111 -8.71 12.23 -2.62
N LEU A 112 -9.09 13.45 -2.97
CA LEU A 112 -8.56 14.17 -4.13
C LEU A 112 -7.56 15.29 -3.76
N TYR A 113 -6.98 15.28 -2.56
CA TYR A 113 -6.09 16.36 -2.08
C TYR A 113 -4.60 16.14 -2.40
N SER A 114 -4.25 15.04 -3.07
CA SER A 114 -2.86 14.76 -3.45
C SER A 114 -2.43 15.52 -4.72
N ASN A 115 -1.13 15.63 -4.95
CA ASN A 115 -0.56 16.30 -6.12
C ASN A 115 -0.92 15.54 -7.40
N VAL A 116 -1.37 16.28 -8.42
CA VAL A 116 -1.71 15.74 -9.74
C VAL A 116 -0.53 15.03 -10.41
N ASP A 117 0.70 15.52 -10.18
CA ASP A 117 1.90 14.88 -10.74
C ASP A 117 2.11 13.48 -10.14
N HIS A 118 1.95 13.33 -8.82
CA HIS A 118 2.02 12.02 -8.16
C HIS A 118 0.95 11.05 -8.66
N TRP A 119 -0.27 11.51 -8.97
CA TRP A 119 -1.33 10.63 -9.49
C TRP A 119 -0.93 9.93 -10.79
N LYS A 120 -0.16 10.59 -11.64
CA LYS A 120 0.29 10.02 -12.90
C LYS A 120 1.30 8.89 -12.65
N ASP A 121 2.25 9.12 -11.76
CA ASP A 121 3.30 8.17 -11.45
C ASP A 121 2.75 6.97 -10.67
N GLU A 122 1.92 7.22 -9.66
CA GLU A 122 1.20 6.17 -8.93
C GLU A 122 0.35 5.30 -9.87
N LYS A 123 -0.40 5.93 -10.80
CA LYS A 123 -1.17 5.19 -11.81
C LYS A 123 -0.26 4.34 -12.71
N ALA A 124 0.86 4.88 -13.15
CA ALA A 124 1.79 4.15 -14.02
C ALA A 124 2.35 2.91 -13.32
N LEU A 125 2.72 3.04 -12.04
CA LEU A 125 3.16 1.93 -11.18
C LEU A 125 2.05 0.91 -10.96
N HIS A 126 0.84 1.36 -10.59
CA HIS A 126 -0.33 0.50 -10.47
C HIS A 126 -0.58 -0.31 -11.74
N ASP A 127 -0.58 0.34 -12.91
CA ASP A 127 -0.80 -0.30 -14.19
C ASP A 127 0.30 -1.32 -14.49
N TYR A 128 1.55 -1.00 -14.19
CA TYR A 128 2.69 -1.91 -14.37
C TYR A 128 2.49 -3.22 -13.61
N PHE A 129 2.18 -3.17 -12.31
CA PHE A 129 1.97 -4.39 -11.51
C PHE A 129 0.80 -5.24 -12.01
N ASN A 130 -0.20 -4.62 -12.65
CA ASN A 130 -1.35 -5.31 -13.21
C ASN A 130 -1.05 -5.97 -14.56
N ILE A 131 -0.22 -5.36 -15.42
CA ILE A 131 0.14 -5.91 -16.74
C ILE A 131 1.45 -6.69 -16.74
N HIS A 132 2.17 -6.72 -15.61
CA HIS A 132 3.48 -7.39 -15.50
C HIS A 132 3.46 -8.85 -15.99
N GLY A 133 2.41 -9.60 -15.64
CA GLY A 133 2.22 -10.98 -16.11
C GLY A 133 2.07 -11.09 -17.63
N ASP A 134 1.35 -10.15 -18.25
CA ASP A 134 1.18 -10.09 -19.70
C ASP A 134 2.50 -9.78 -20.41
N ILE A 135 3.32 -8.89 -19.84
CA ILE A 135 4.64 -8.56 -20.40
C ILE A 135 5.58 -9.76 -20.30
N ILE A 136 5.60 -10.46 -19.16
CA ILE A 136 6.37 -11.71 -18.99
C ILE A 136 5.93 -12.77 -20.01
N ASN A 137 4.62 -12.93 -20.22
CA ASN A 137 4.10 -13.89 -21.18
C ASN A 137 4.50 -13.52 -22.61
N CYS A 138 4.49 -12.23 -22.96
CA CYS A 138 4.96 -11.76 -24.27
C CYS A 138 6.40 -12.22 -24.53
N VAL A 139 7.29 -11.95 -23.57
CA VAL A 139 8.70 -12.37 -23.62
C VAL A 139 8.83 -13.88 -23.77
N SER A 140 8.13 -14.64 -22.92
CA SER A 140 8.30 -16.09 -22.81
C SER A 140 7.78 -16.85 -24.03
N THR A 141 6.80 -16.29 -24.73
CA THR A 141 6.18 -16.91 -25.92
C THR A 141 6.84 -16.50 -27.23
N ASN A 142 7.91 -15.68 -27.19
CA ASN A 142 8.58 -15.12 -28.38
C ASN A 142 7.60 -14.50 -29.39
N GLN A 143 6.46 -13.99 -28.90
CA GLN A 143 5.54 -13.23 -29.73
C GLN A 143 6.26 -11.94 -30.13
N GLY A 144 6.81 -11.88 -31.34
CA GLY A 144 7.56 -10.71 -31.80
C GLY A 144 6.84 -9.39 -31.52
N GLY A 145 7.62 -8.32 -31.25
CA GLY A 145 7.06 -7.00 -30.95
C GLY A 145 6.90 -6.66 -29.47
N CYS A 146 7.40 -7.49 -28.54
CA CYS A 146 7.47 -7.13 -27.11
C CYS A 146 8.38 -5.92 -26.82
N SER A 147 9.30 -5.58 -27.74
CA SER A 147 10.14 -4.38 -27.65
C SER A 147 9.32 -3.08 -27.56
N LYS A 148 8.03 -3.09 -27.94
CA LYS A 148 7.10 -1.97 -27.74
C LYS A 148 6.95 -1.55 -26.27
N TYR A 149 7.29 -2.43 -25.33
CA TYR A 149 7.23 -2.13 -23.90
C TYR A 149 8.50 -1.43 -23.39
N CYS A 150 9.59 -1.36 -24.16
CA CYS A 150 10.88 -0.86 -23.66
C CYS A 150 10.81 0.56 -23.10
N ASP A 151 10.21 1.51 -23.82
CA ASP A 151 10.08 2.89 -23.34
C ASP A 151 9.23 2.97 -22.06
N TYR A 152 8.17 2.18 -22.00
CA TYR A 152 7.30 2.10 -20.83
C TYR A 152 8.03 1.50 -19.62
N ILE A 153 8.72 0.37 -19.79
CA ILE A 153 9.48 -0.27 -18.70
C ILE A 153 10.64 0.62 -18.24
N ASN A 154 11.29 1.35 -19.15
CA ASN A 154 12.33 2.31 -18.77
C ASN A 154 11.76 3.44 -17.90
N TYR A 155 10.59 3.98 -18.24
CA TYR A 155 9.90 4.96 -17.38
C TYR A 155 9.53 4.36 -16.02
N ILE A 156 8.99 3.13 -15.98
CA ILE A 156 8.66 2.45 -14.73
C ILE A 156 9.91 2.15 -13.89
N ASN A 157 11.07 1.89 -14.50
CA ASN A 157 12.33 1.67 -13.77
C ASN A 157 12.70 2.88 -12.91
N GLU A 158 12.61 4.08 -13.48
CA GLU A 158 12.90 5.32 -12.75
C GLU A 158 11.89 5.53 -11.61
N LEU A 159 10.59 5.36 -11.89
CA LEU A 159 9.56 5.44 -10.85
C LEU A 159 9.75 4.39 -9.75
N TYR A 160 10.10 3.16 -10.10
CA TYR A 160 10.28 2.10 -9.11
C TYR A 160 11.39 2.47 -8.11
N LYS A 161 12.50 3.03 -8.60
CA LYS A 161 13.63 3.47 -7.75
C LYS A 161 13.25 4.63 -6.83
N GLU A 162 12.48 5.58 -7.34
CA GLU A 162 11.99 6.70 -6.53
C GLU A 162 11.06 6.19 -5.42
N TYR A 163 10.11 5.32 -5.78
CA TYR A 163 9.03 4.90 -4.88
C TYR A 163 9.41 3.79 -3.90
N VAL A 164 10.31 2.86 -4.27
CA VAL A 164 10.71 1.74 -3.39
C VAL A 164 11.28 2.20 -2.05
N THR A 165 11.94 3.36 -2.00
CA THR A 165 12.57 3.88 -0.76
C THR A 165 11.57 4.33 0.30
N HIS A 166 10.37 4.76 -0.09
CA HIS A 166 9.34 5.25 0.82
C HIS A 166 8.10 4.35 0.87
N CYS A 167 7.86 3.57 -0.19
CA CYS A 167 6.76 2.61 -0.25
C CYS A 167 7.10 1.23 0.30
N CYS A 168 8.38 0.95 0.60
CA CYS A 168 8.80 -0.34 1.13
C CYS A 168 9.55 -0.22 2.45
N SER A 169 9.25 -1.15 3.35
CA SER A 169 10.02 -1.35 4.58
C SER A 169 10.29 -2.83 4.74
N CYS A 170 11.56 -3.22 4.71
CA CYS A 170 11.97 -4.61 4.81
C CYS A 170 12.62 -4.90 6.16
N TYR A 171 12.47 -6.15 6.64
CA TYR A 171 12.99 -6.60 7.92
C TYR A 171 13.71 -7.92 7.76
N SER A 172 14.87 -8.07 8.39
CA SER A 172 15.70 -9.27 8.29
C SER A 172 15.68 -10.11 9.57
N TYR A 173 14.53 -10.70 9.95
CA TYR A 173 14.48 -11.85 10.87
C TYR A 173 13.04 -12.41 11.04
N PRO A 174 12.82 -13.75 11.05
CA PRO A 174 13.76 -14.84 10.75
C PRO A 174 13.96 -15.09 9.24
N LYS A 175 13.20 -14.39 8.38
CA LYS A 175 13.36 -14.31 6.92
C LYS A 175 13.16 -12.85 6.49
N VAL A 176 13.65 -12.50 5.31
CA VAL A 176 13.38 -11.17 4.75
C VAL A 176 11.87 -11.05 4.47
N LEU A 177 11.23 -10.10 5.16
CA LEU A 177 9.84 -9.71 4.94
C LEU A 177 9.83 -8.24 4.53
N CYS A 178 9.15 -7.91 3.44
CA CYS A 178 8.93 -6.54 3.01
C CYS A 178 7.45 -6.20 3.13
N LEU A 179 7.16 -5.03 3.68
CA LEU A 179 5.82 -4.49 3.81
C LEU A 179 5.56 -3.44 2.72
N ASP A 180 4.37 -3.50 2.14
CA ASP A 180 3.86 -2.51 1.20
C ASP A 180 3.25 -1.34 1.99
N ASN A 181 3.98 -0.23 2.08
CA ASN A 181 3.47 1.00 2.70
C ASN A 181 2.54 1.78 1.75
N CYS A 182 2.57 1.45 0.46
CA CYS A 182 1.74 2.04 -0.59
C CYS A 182 0.93 0.97 -1.34
N PRO A 183 0.11 0.15 -0.65
CA PRO A 183 -0.48 -1.06 -1.24
C PRO A 183 -1.46 -0.80 -2.39
N LYS A 184 -1.90 0.46 -2.57
CA LYS A 184 -2.79 0.86 -3.66
C LYS A 184 -2.11 0.82 -5.04
N PHE A 185 -0.80 1.02 -5.10
CA PHE A 185 -0.08 1.15 -6.38
C PHE A 185 1.32 0.58 -6.40
N PHE A 186 1.87 0.16 -5.25
CA PHE A 186 3.24 -0.35 -5.17
C PHE A 186 3.29 -1.73 -4.53
N LYS A 187 4.19 -2.59 -5.03
CA LYS A 187 4.48 -3.92 -4.47
C LYS A 187 5.96 -4.08 -4.15
N CYS A 188 6.27 -4.33 -2.89
CA CYS A 188 7.62 -4.49 -2.35
C CYS A 188 8.12 -5.93 -2.52
N ASN A 189 8.30 -6.32 -3.78
CA ASN A 189 8.86 -7.62 -4.12
C ASN A 189 9.83 -7.46 -5.29
N LYS A 190 11.06 -7.97 -5.10
CA LYS A 190 12.15 -7.93 -6.08
C LYS A 190 11.76 -8.52 -7.44
N ALA A 191 10.82 -9.47 -7.49
CA ALA A 191 10.34 -10.08 -8.72
C ALA A 191 9.65 -9.09 -9.68
N TYR A 192 9.22 -7.93 -9.18
CA TYR A 192 8.66 -6.86 -10.00
C TYR A 192 9.67 -5.78 -10.36
N TYR A 193 10.96 -5.94 -10.04
CA TYR A 193 11.94 -4.94 -10.39
C TYR A 193 12.10 -4.84 -11.93
N PRO A 194 11.85 -3.67 -12.55
CA PRO A 194 11.76 -3.54 -14.01
C PRO A 194 13.03 -3.94 -14.77
N TYR A 195 14.20 -3.80 -14.15
CA TYR A 195 15.49 -4.09 -14.77
C TYR A 195 15.59 -5.51 -15.37
N ASP A 196 15.18 -6.53 -14.61
CA ASP A 196 15.24 -7.92 -15.07
C ASP A 196 14.33 -8.14 -16.30
N LEU A 197 13.24 -7.38 -16.38
CA LEU A 197 12.32 -7.40 -17.51
C LEU A 197 12.93 -6.70 -18.73
N MET A 198 13.65 -5.58 -18.55
CA MET A 198 14.37 -4.89 -19.62
C MET A 198 15.43 -5.77 -20.27
N LEU A 199 16.19 -6.52 -19.45
CA LEU A 199 17.17 -7.50 -19.92
C LEU A 199 16.52 -8.55 -20.82
N LYS A 200 15.43 -9.16 -20.33
CA LYS A 200 14.70 -10.19 -21.06
C LYS A 200 14.06 -9.67 -22.36
N LEU A 201 13.67 -8.39 -22.39
CA LEU A 201 13.11 -7.73 -23.57
C LEU A 201 14.17 -7.27 -24.58
N ASN A 202 15.47 -7.40 -24.28
CA ASN A 202 16.58 -6.87 -25.08
C ASN A 202 16.43 -5.37 -25.38
N CYS A 203 15.98 -4.58 -24.40
CA CYS A 203 15.85 -3.13 -24.57
C CYS A 203 17.23 -2.45 -24.73
N ARG A 204 17.31 -1.43 -25.58
CA ARG A 204 18.54 -0.65 -25.80
C ARG A 204 18.63 0.51 -24.79
N ASN A 205 19.84 1.02 -24.55
CA ASN A 205 20.11 2.24 -23.75
C ASN A 205 19.70 2.18 -22.26
N TYR A 206 19.97 1.07 -21.56
CA TYR A 206 19.75 1.00 -20.11
C TYR A 206 21.08 1.03 -19.34
N ASN A 207 21.08 1.67 -18.16
CA ASN A 207 22.25 1.70 -17.28
C ASN A 207 22.15 0.57 -16.22
N PRO A 208 23.05 -0.43 -16.22
CA PRO A 208 23.09 -1.54 -15.26
C PRO A 208 23.40 -1.15 -13.81
N SER A 209 23.71 0.12 -13.54
CA SER A 209 24.53 0.48 -12.37
C SER A 209 23.89 0.27 -10.99
N GLU A 210 22.58 0.03 -10.92
CA GLU A 210 21.92 -0.24 -9.63
C GLU A 210 21.39 -1.67 -9.56
N ARG A 211 22.20 -2.55 -8.96
CA ARG A 211 21.70 -3.88 -8.59
C ARG A 211 20.64 -3.73 -7.51
N ILE A 212 19.46 -4.28 -7.78
CA ILE A 212 18.30 -4.29 -6.90
C ILE A 212 18.60 -4.69 -5.46
N ASP A 213 19.62 -5.52 -5.26
CA ASP A 213 20.07 -5.94 -3.94
C ASP A 213 20.60 -4.78 -3.09
N HIS A 214 21.24 -3.77 -3.68
CA HIS A 214 21.68 -2.58 -2.94
C HIS A 214 20.49 -1.74 -2.50
N ILE A 215 19.50 -1.55 -3.38
CA ILE A 215 18.26 -0.83 -3.08
C ILE A 215 17.52 -1.52 -1.93
N PHE A 216 17.24 -2.82 -2.08
CA PHE A 216 16.53 -3.58 -1.04
C PHE A 216 17.34 -3.68 0.26
N LYS A 217 18.68 -3.77 0.19
CA LYS A 217 19.53 -3.73 1.38
C LYS A 217 19.42 -2.39 2.12
N ALA A 218 19.34 -1.26 1.40
CA ALA A 218 19.23 0.06 2.00
C ALA A 218 17.90 0.27 2.76
N ILE A 219 16.81 -0.36 2.31
CA ILE A 219 15.48 -0.30 2.96
C ILE A 219 15.22 -1.46 3.92
N THR A 220 16.20 -2.37 4.10
CA THR A 220 16.08 -3.47 5.05
C THR A 220 16.64 -3.04 6.39
N PHE A 221 15.76 -2.96 7.40
CA PHE A 221 16.16 -2.74 8.78
C PHE A 221 16.71 -4.04 9.35
N ASP A 222 17.95 -3.98 9.82
CA ASP A 222 18.50 -5.04 10.66
C ASP A 222 17.74 -5.06 11.99
N THR A 223 17.42 -6.25 12.47
CA THR A 223 16.75 -6.47 13.76
C THR A 223 17.57 -5.85 14.90
N ASP A 224 18.89 -5.81 14.78
CA ASP A 224 19.77 -5.11 15.73
C ASP A 224 19.55 -3.59 15.72
N VAL A 225 19.26 -2.99 14.56
CA VAL A 225 18.94 -1.57 14.44
C VAL A 225 17.56 -1.29 15.03
N LEU A 226 16.56 -2.15 14.79
CA LEU A 226 15.23 -2.04 15.42
C LEU A 226 15.27 -2.22 16.95
N ARG A 227 16.05 -3.19 17.45
CA ARG A 227 16.23 -3.40 18.90
C ARG A 227 16.87 -2.17 19.56
N ARG A 228 17.88 -1.59 18.90
CA ARG A 228 18.54 -0.34 19.33
C ARG A 228 17.64 0.89 19.22
N SER A 229 16.80 0.97 18.18
CA SER A 229 15.86 2.08 18.03
C SER A 229 14.76 2.01 19.08
N GLN A 230 14.22 0.83 19.40
CA GLN A 230 13.25 0.66 20.48
C GLN A 230 13.82 1.06 21.85
N THR A 231 15.10 0.78 22.09
CA THR A 231 15.80 1.25 23.30
C THR A 231 16.04 2.77 23.28
N ALA A 232 16.14 3.40 22.11
CA ALA A 232 16.31 4.84 21.95
C ALA A 232 14.99 5.65 21.95
N THR A 233 13.87 5.08 21.49
CA THR A 233 12.56 5.76 21.38
C THR A 233 11.72 5.71 22.65
N GLY A 234 12.25 5.20 23.78
CA GLY A 234 11.59 5.32 25.08
C GLY A 234 10.24 4.62 25.20
N PHE A 235 9.98 3.59 24.39
CA PHE A 235 8.92 2.62 24.72
C PHE A 235 9.44 1.81 25.90
N THR A 236 9.09 2.22 27.11
CA THR A 236 9.58 1.59 28.33
C THR A 236 9.04 0.16 28.42
N CYS A 237 9.85 -0.82 28.02
CA CYS A 237 9.62 -2.17 28.53
C CYS A 237 9.94 -2.16 30.02
N ASN A 238 8.94 -1.92 30.85
CA ASN A 238 9.05 -1.91 32.31
C ASN A 238 8.94 -3.32 32.89
N GLY A 239 9.65 -4.29 32.31
CA GLY A 239 9.61 -5.70 32.75
C GLY A 239 11.00 -6.33 32.81
N LEU A 240 11.25 -7.10 33.89
CA LEU A 240 12.49 -7.86 34.14
C LEU A 240 12.84 -8.90 33.05
N ILE A 241 11.93 -9.18 32.12
CA ILE A 241 12.05 -10.24 31.11
C ILE A 241 12.59 -9.71 29.76
N CYS A 242 12.74 -8.39 29.61
CA CYS A 242 13.14 -7.79 28.34
C CYS A 242 14.64 -7.86 28.03
N ASN A 243 15.47 -8.08 29.05
CA ASN A 243 16.91 -8.29 28.88
C ASN A 243 17.22 -9.77 29.12
N PRO A 244 17.87 -10.46 28.17
CA PRO A 244 18.27 -11.86 28.37
C PRO A 244 19.19 -12.05 29.59
N ILE A 245 19.97 -11.03 29.97
CA ILE A 245 20.80 -11.07 31.18
C ILE A 245 19.91 -11.02 32.44
N ASP A 246 18.97 -10.09 32.51
CA ASP A 246 18.09 -9.93 33.68
C ASP A 246 17.12 -11.11 33.82
N ALA A 247 16.64 -11.66 32.71
CA ALA A 247 15.85 -12.89 32.70
C ALA A 247 16.67 -14.09 33.23
N THR A 248 17.94 -14.19 32.85
CA THR A 248 18.85 -15.24 33.35
C THR A 248 19.11 -15.07 34.84
N ILE A 249 19.32 -13.84 35.31
CA ILE A 249 19.50 -13.53 36.74
C ILE A 249 18.23 -13.87 37.52
N LEU A 250 17.03 -13.57 37.00
CA LEU A 250 15.77 -13.87 37.65
C LEU A 250 15.54 -15.38 37.81
N VAL A 251 15.87 -16.17 36.79
CA VAL A 251 15.82 -17.64 36.85
C VAL A 251 16.83 -18.17 37.87
N ALA A 252 18.04 -17.62 37.91
CA ALA A 252 19.05 -18.01 38.89
C ALA A 252 18.62 -17.70 40.33
N VAL A 253 18.07 -16.51 40.59
CA VAL A 253 17.60 -16.08 41.92
C VAL A 253 16.42 -16.92 42.39
N THR A 254 15.48 -17.24 41.50
CA THR A 254 14.33 -18.11 41.84
C THR A 254 14.77 -19.53 42.16
N LEU A 255 15.70 -20.11 41.41
CA LEU A 255 16.29 -21.41 41.73
C LEU A 255 17.02 -21.39 43.09
N LEU A 256 17.84 -20.37 43.36
CA LEU A 256 18.53 -20.23 44.64
C LEU A 256 17.55 -20.11 45.82
N GLY A 257 16.45 -19.38 45.66
CA GLY A 257 15.40 -19.29 46.68
C GLY A 257 14.71 -20.62 46.96
N ILE A 258 14.44 -21.42 45.91
CA ILE A 258 13.89 -22.78 46.07
C ILE A 258 14.89 -23.67 46.81
N PHE A 259 16.17 -23.66 46.46
CA PHE A 259 17.18 -24.45 47.17
C PHE A 259 17.35 -24.01 48.64
N PHE A 260 17.32 -22.71 48.91
CA PHE A 260 17.42 -22.19 50.27
C PHE A 260 16.21 -22.60 51.13
N THR A 261 15.00 -22.51 50.60
CA THR A 261 13.79 -22.94 51.31
C THR A 261 13.81 -24.44 51.60
N LEU A 262 14.17 -25.27 50.61
CA LEU A 262 14.34 -26.71 50.81
C LEU A 262 15.40 -27.03 51.87
N PHE A 263 16.52 -26.30 51.88
CA PHE A 263 17.57 -26.46 52.89
C PHE A 263 17.08 -26.12 54.31
N VAL A 264 16.32 -25.03 54.45
CA VAL A 264 15.72 -24.65 55.75
C VAL A 264 14.74 -25.72 56.22
N PHE A 265 13.84 -26.20 55.36
CA PHE A 265 12.91 -27.28 55.71
C PHE A 265 13.63 -28.56 56.10
N TYR A 266 14.63 -28.98 55.32
CA TYR A 266 15.47 -30.14 55.64
C TYR A 266 16.12 -30.02 57.03
N LYS A 267 16.69 -28.85 57.34
CA LYS A 267 17.33 -28.61 58.65
C LYS A 267 16.31 -28.64 59.79
N VAL A 268 15.16 -27.99 59.64
CA VAL A 268 14.09 -27.97 60.65
C VAL A 268 13.54 -29.37 60.91
N THR A 269 13.27 -30.16 59.86
CA THR A 269 12.81 -31.55 59.99
C THR A 269 13.83 -32.41 60.75
N ASN A 270 15.12 -32.29 60.45
CA ASN A 270 16.16 -33.02 61.18
C ASN A 270 16.34 -32.55 62.63
N SER A 271 16.16 -31.25 62.92
CA SER A 271 16.21 -30.75 64.29
C SER A 271 15.03 -31.23 65.14
N ILE A 272 13.84 -31.37 64.56
CA ILE A 272 12.66 -31.96 65.24
C ILE A 272 12.89 -33.44 65.55
N PHE A 273 13.55 -34.18 64.64
CA PHE A 273 13.90 -35.59 64.86
C PHE A 273 14.98 -35.82 65.94
N MET A 274 15.78 -34.83 66.30
CA MET A 274 16.80 -34.94 67.36
C MET A 274 16.32 -34.50 68.76
N CYS A 275 15.05 -34.08 68.89
CA CYS A 275 14.43 -33.71 70.17
C CYS A 275 13.30 -34.67 70.62
N ASN A 276 13.20 -35.86 70.03
CA ASN A 276 12.37 -36.97 70.51
C ASN A 276 13.22 -38.16 70.95
#